data_AF-A0A806JZJ3-F1
#
_entry.id   AF-A0A806JZJ3-F1
#
_cell.length_a   1.000
_cell.length_b   1.000
_cell.length_c   1.000
_cell.angle_alpha   90.00
_cell.angle_beta   90.00
_cell.angle_gamma   90.00
#
_symmetry.space_group_name_H-M   'P 1'
#
loop_
_entity.id
_entity.type
_entity.pdbx_description
1 polymer ?
#
loop_
_entity_poly.entity_id
_entity_poly.type
_entity_poly.pdbx_seq_one_letter_code
_entity_poly.pdbx_strand_id
1 'polypeptide(L)'
;MKLGILGGSFNPVHLGHLFIADKVISALKLDRVVMIPANISPFKQVEEGISIGCSSGDRLEMLAAAVAGDSRLTIDDCEIRREGVSYTIDTLKDITARYIPDDKPFLIIGDDLADDFPKWRDSAGILSLADIVIARRFNSAKKKYPFPNISIVNDVMDISSHMIRQMISEGKDWKSLMPSAVAAIIKDKRLYGYTETSSVTEDCSYRAILRIEKEARETLTMERFLHSRNTAVLAGDLCRRFGLDPVAGYLAGIAHDLCKQLDPKNMLKLVKSDGRDISSLEKDRPNLLHGRAAAVLLTERFSIHNKDILEAVACHTSGSEDMGPLAKVIYIADKTEVSRNIDPALRKMLRTADLDSILFAVVKKTISKLQSKELDLSEDTLKLLERMKERNS
;
A
#
# COMPACT_ATOMS: atom_id res chain seq x y z
N MET A 1 -24.50 -12.20 22.17
CA MET A 1 -23.28 -11.51 21.71
C MET A 1 -22.94 -10.31 22.60
N LYS A 2 -21.70 -10.23 23.09
CA LYS A 2 -21.11 -9.05 23.76
C LYS A 2 -20.62 -8.04 22.72
N LEU A 3 -21.36 -6.95 22.59
CA LEU A 3 -21.17 -5.96 21.53
C LEU A 3 -20.53 -4.68 22.07
N GLY A 4 -19.44 -4.24 21.46
CA GLY A 4 -18.91 -2.89 21.64
C GLY A 4 -19.33 -1.96 20.51
N ILE A 5 -19.47 -0.68 20.81
CA ILE A 5 -19.80 0.37 19.85
C ILE A 5 -18.75 1.46 19.97
N LEU A 6 -18.04 1.74 18.88
CA LEU A 6 -17.02 2.78 18.80
C LEU A 6 -17.42 3.80 17.73
N GLY A 7 -18.00 4.91 18.18
CA GLY A 7 -18.36 6.03 17.32
C GLY A 7 -17.18 6.98 17.08
N GLY A 8 -17.12 7.59 15.90
CA GLY A 8 -16.09 8.58 15.61
C GLY A 8 -16.23 9.21 14.23
N SER A 9 -15.59 10.35 14.00
CA SER A 9 -15.54 10.94 12.65
C SER A 9 -14.65 10.13 11.70
N PHE A 10 -13.60 9.46 12.22
CA PHE A 10 -12.63 8.67 11.43
C PHE A 10 -12.11 9.42 10.19
N ASN A 11 -11.56 10.63 10.39
CA ASN A 11 -11.23 11.56 9.30
C ASN A 11 -9.73 11.95 9.26
N PRO A 12 -8.80 11.02 8.98
CA PRO A 12 -9.00 9.60 8.63
C PRO A 12 -9.01 8.68 9.87
N VAL A 13 -9.44 7.42 9.67
CA VAL A 13 -9.14 6.33 10.61
C VAL A 13 -7.62 6.12 10.70
N HIS A 14 -7.13 5.69 11.86
CA HIS A 14 -5.70 5.55 12.15
C HIS A 14 -5.44 4.48 13.22
N LEU A 15 -4.18 4.11 13.43
CA LEU A 15 -3.81 3.03 14.34
C LEU A 15 -4.30 3.24 15.78
N GLY A 16 -4.33 4.50 16.26
CA GLY A 16 -4.91 4.80 17.57
C GLY A 16 -6.37 4.34 17.76
N HIS A 17 -7.22 4.45 16.73
CA HIS A 17 -8.61 3.97 16.79
C HIS A 17 -8.67 2.44 16.88
N LEU A 18 -7.89 1.76 16.03
CA LEU A 18 -7.84 0.30 15.97
C LEU A 18 -7.25 -0.29 17.26
N PHE A 19 -6.25 0.37 17.82
CA PHE A 19 -5.64 -0.01 19.08
C PHE A 19 -6.64 0.05 20.24
N ILE A 20 -7.43 1.13 20.34
CA ILE A 20 -8.49 1.23 21.36
C ILE A 20 -9.50 0.10 21.20
N ALA A 21 -9.97 -0.16 19.98
CA ALA A 21 -10.91 -1.23 19.71
C ALA A 21 -10.35 -2.60 20.16
N ASP A 22 -9.11 -2.93 19.78
CA ASP A 22 -8.45 -4.19 20.16
C ASP A 22 -8.26 -4.34 21.67
N LYS A 23 -7.89 -3.25 22.37
CA LYS A 23 -7.72 -3.28 23.83
C LYS A 23 -9.04 -3.46 24.57
N VAL A 24 -10.11 -2.83 24.10
CA VAL A 24 -11.45 -3.03 24.69
C VAL A 24 -11.93 -4.46 24.45
N ILE A 25 -11.78 -4.97 23.23
CA ILE A 25 -12.13 -6.36 22.88
C ILE A 25 -11.43 -7.33 23.83
N SER A 26 -10.12 -7.17 24.00
CA SER A 26 -9.31 -8.04 24.83
C SER A 26 -9.68 -7.94 26.32
N ALA A 27 -9.87 -6.72 26.83
CA ALA A 27 -10.15 -6.47 28.25
C ALA A 27 -11.54 -6.97 28.68
N LEU A 28 -12.55 -6.80 27.83
CA LEU A 28 -13.94 -7.12 28.16
C LEU A 28 -14.43 -8.43 27.52
N LYS A 29 -13.56 -9.09 26.75
CA LYS A 29 -13.86 -10.30 25.97
C LYS A 29 -15.09 -10.08 25.08
N LEU A 30 -15.07 -8.99 24.33
CA LEU A 30 -16.15 -8.67 23.39
C LEU A 30 -16.10 -9.63 22.20
N ASP A 31 -17.27 -10.06 21.76
CA ASP A 31 -17.39 -10.87 20.54
C ASP A 31 -17.17 -10.00 19.29
N ARG A 32 -17.60 -8.72 19.36
CA ARG A 32 -17.54 -7.79 18.24
C ARG A 32 -17.53 -6.34 18.69
N VAL A 33 -16.82 -5.48 17.95
CA VAL A 33 -16.95 -4.01 18.01
C VAL A 33 -17.49 -3.49 16.68
N VAL A 34 -18.56 -2.71 16.75
CA VAL A 34 -19.15 -1.99 15.62
C VAL A 34 -18.55 -0.58 15.60
N MET A 35 -17.82 -0.27 14.54
CA MET A 35 -17.27 1.06 14.28
C MET A 35 -18.29 1.89 13.49
N ILE A 36 -18.71 3.03 14.03
CA ILE A 36 -19.79 3.84 13.47
C ILE A 36 -19.24 5.20 13.04
N PRO A 37 -19.04 5.42 11.73
CA PRO A 37 -18.59 6.71 11.22
C PRO A 37 -19.71 7.75 11.34
N ALA A 38 -19.45 8.82 12.08
CA ALA A 38 -20.39 9.93 12.22
C ALA A 38 -20.63 10.63 10.90
N ASN A 39 -21.87 11.06 10.62
CA ASN A 39 -22.17 11.90 9.48
C ASN A 39 -21.62 13.32 9.72
N ILE A 40 -22.24 14.02 10.67
CA ILE A 40 -21.78 15.31 11.21
C ILE A 40 -21.62 15.14 12.72
N SER A 41 -20.39 15.33 13.21
CA SER A 41 -20.13 15.26 14.65
C SER A 41 -20.72 16.48 15.35
N PRO A 42 -21.51 16.31 16.43
CA PRO A 42 -22.08 17.43 17.19
C PRO A 42 -21.01 18.33 17.79
N PHE A 43 -19.79 17.83 18.00
CA PHE A 43 -18.66 18.55 18.59
C PHE A 43 -17.76 19.25 17.56
N LYS A 44 -18.04 19.12 16.25
CA LYS A 44 -17.17 19.64 15.16
C LYS A 44 -17.90 20.49 14.12
N GLN A 45 -19.04 21.07 14.48
CA GLN A 45 -19.87 21.87 13.57
C GLN A 45 -19.18 23.13 13.02
N VAL A 46 -18.00 23.51 13.54
CA VAL A 46 -17.25 24.74 13.17
C VAL A 46 -15.96 24.44 12.38
N GLU A 47 -15.58 23.17 12.16
CA GLU A 47 -14.47 22.80 11.24
C GLU A 47 -14.93 22.85 9.76
N GLU A 48 -15.76 23.84 9.38
CA GLU A 48 -16.09 24.14 7.96
C GLU A 48 -14.91 24.77 7.18
N GLY A 49 -13.71 24.73 7.76
CA GLY A 49 -12.45 24.76 7.02
C GLY A 49 -11.65 23.50 7.37
N ILE A 50 -11.23 22.75 6.34
CA ILE A 50 -10.23 21.65 6.41
C ILE A 50 -10.80 20.25 6.72
N SER A 51 -11.65 19.75 5.81
CA SER A 51 -11.31 18.48 5.15
C SER A 51 -11.46 18.64 3.65
N ILE A 52 -10.53 19.39 3.06
CA ILE A 52 -10.44 19.56 1.60
C ILE A 52 -10.56 18.18 0.94
N GLY A 53 -11.65 17.97 0.21
CA GLY A 53 -11.87 16.79 -0.62
C GLY A 53 -12.30 15.50 0.06
N CYS A 54 -12.60 15.45 1.37
CA CYS A 54 -12.99 14.19 2.05
C CYS A 54 -14.48 14.13 2.39
N SER A 55 -15.23 13.29 1.69
CA SER A 55 -16.66 13.02 1.92
C SER A 55 -16.91 11.98 3.02
N SER A 56 -18.17 11.80 3.43
CA SER A 56 -18.59 10.68 4.29
C SER A 56 -18.32 9.32 3.64
N GLY A 57 -18.49 9.21 2.32
CA GLY A 57 -18.15 8.02 1.54
C GLY A 57 -16.66 7.68 1.58
N ASP A 58 -15.78 8.69 1.51
CA ASP A 58 -14.33 8.47 1.62
C ASP A 58 -13.94 7.96 3.00
N ARG A 59 -14.53 8.51 4.07
CA ARG A 59 -14.32 8.05 5.45
C ARG A 59 -14.79 6.62 5.65
N LEU A 60 -15.93 6.26 5.04
CA LEU A 60 -16.45 4.90 5.06
C LEU A 60 -15.53 3.92 4.31
N GLU A 61 -15.05 4.29 3.13
CA GLU A 61 -14.08 3.48 2.35
C GLU A 61 -12.78 3.26 3.12
N MET A 62 -12.24 4.33 3.73
CA MET A 62 -11.04 4.24 4.57
C MET A 62 -11.26 3.35 5.79
N LEU A 63 -12.40 3.49 6.47
CA LEU A 63 -12.74 2.65 7.62
C LEU A 63 -12.88 1.18 7.21
N ALA A 64 -13.54 0.89 6.09
CA ALA A 64 -13.69 -0.46 5.53
C ALA A 64 -12.34 -1.09 5.22
N ALA A 65 -11.44 -0.34 4.59
CA ALA A 65 -10.09 -0.80 4.33
C ALA A 65 -9.27 -1.03 5.61
N ALA A 66 -9.52 -0.26 6.67
CA ALA A 66 -8.79 -0.37 7.93
C ALA A 66 -9.14 -1.62 8.75
N VAL A 67 -10.39 -2.07 8.69
CA VAL A 67 -10.87 -3.23 9.47
C VAL A 67 -10.88 -4.54 8.67
N ALA A 68 -10.54 -4.47 7.38
CA ALA A 68 -10.55 -5.63 6.49
C ALA A 68 -9.66 -6.76 7.04
N GLY A 69 -10.27 -7.93 7.25
CA GLY A 69 -9.60 -9.13 7.74
C GLY A 69 -9.67 -9.37 9.25
N ASP A 70 -10.21 -8.44 10.04
CA ASP A 70 -10.49 -8.67 11.48
C ASP A 70 -11.98 -8.94 11.71
N SER A 71 -12.34 -10.21 11.93
CA SER A 71 -13.75 -10.61 12.14
C SER A 71 -14.38 -10.07 13.44
N ARG A 72 -13.57 -9.52 14.34
CA ARG A 72 -14.02 -8.90 15.60
C ARG A 72 -14.44 -7.45 15.38
N LEU A 73 -14.04 -6.84 14.26
CA LEU A 73 -14.40 -5.47 13.89
C LEU A 73 -15.42 -5.49 12.75
N THR A 74 -16.48 -4.69 12.87
CA THR A 74 -17.45 -4.47 11.79
C THR A 74 -17.75 -2.99 11.67
N ILE A 75 -18.35 -2.57 10.56
CA ILE A 75 -18.75 -1.18 10.33
C ILE A 75 -20.27 -1.11 10.18
N ASP A 76 -20.85 -0.01 10.66
CA ASP A 76 -22.24 0.33 10.38
C ASP A 76 -22.37 1.82 10.04
N ASP A 77 -22.80 2.11 8.82
CA ASP A 77 -22.99 3.44 8.26
C ASP A 77 -24.36 4.06 8.63
N CYS A 78 -25.02 3.57 9.69
CA CYS A 78 -26.34 4.06 10.11
C CYS A 78 -26.39 5.58 10.33
N GLU A 79 -25.33 6.18 10.88
CA GLU A 79 -25.26 7.62 11.09
C GLU A 79 -25.14 8.39 9.77
N ILE A 80 -24.41 7.86 8.78
CA ILE A 80 -24.30 8.43 7.43
C ILE A 80 -25.64 8.35 6.71
N ARG A 81 -26.31 7.18 6.73
CA ARG A 81 -27.62 6.99 6.09
C ARG A 81 -28.72 7.83 6.71
N ARG A 82 -28.66 8.07 8.01
CA ARG A 82 -29.64 8.90 8.74
C ARG A 82 -29.53 10.38 8.36
N GLU A 83 -28.39 10.80 7.82
CA GLU A 83 -28.04 12.19 7.55
C GLU A 83 -28.10 13.06 8.81
N GLY A 84 -27.84 14.36 8.66
CA GLY A 84 -27.86 15.32 9.78
C GLY A 84 -26.80 15.07 10.85
N VAL A 85 -27.05 15.60 12.04
CA VAL A 85 -26.15 15.50 13.21
C VAL A 85 -26.26 14.13 13.86
N SER A 86 -25.12 13.52 14.12
CA SER A 86 -25.03 12.19 14.72
C SER A 86 -25.11 12.25 16.24
N TYR A 87 -26.26 11.87 16.80
CA TYR A 87 -26.45 11.74 18.24
C TYR A 87 -26.35 10.28 18.70
N THR A 88 -25.46 10.03 19.66
CA THR A 88 -25.18 8.70 20.21
C THR A 88 -26.44 7.97 20.70
N ILE A 89 -27.39 8.69 21.32
CA ILE A 89 -28.64 8.08 21.79
C ILE A 89 -29.46 7.45 20.65
N ASP A 90 -29.53 8.12 19.50
CA ASP A 90 -30.29 7.65 18.34
C ASP A 90 -29.56 6.46 17.69
N THR A 91 -28.23 6.47 17.73
CA THR A 91 -27.37 5.36 17.27
C THR A 91 -27.50 4.12 18.14
N LEU A 92 -27.51 4.27 19.47
CA LEU A 92 -27.71 3.14 20.38
C LEU A 92 -29.07 2.48 20.17
N LYS A 93 -30.15 3.26 20.02
CA LYS A 93 -31.49 2.72 19.75
C LYS A 93 -31.54 1.90 18.46
N ASP A 94 -30.94 2.41 17.39
CA ASP A 94 -30.89 1.73 16.09
C ASP A 94 -30.04 0.45 16.13
N ILE A 95 -28.81 0.54 16.67
CA ILE A 95 -27.88 -0.59 16.72
C ILE A 95 -28.39 -1.71 17.64
N THR A 96 -28.91 -1.37 18.82
CA THR A 96 -29.46 -2.38 19.73
C THR A 96 -30.66 -3.10 19.14
N ALA A 97 -31.52 -2.40 18.39
CA ALA A 97 -32.66 -3.01 17.70
C ALA A 97 -32.26 -3.97 16.58
N ARG A 98 -31.15 -3.70 15.87
CA ARG A 98 -30.70 -4.52 14.73
C ARG A 98 -29.76 -5.66 15.11
N TYR A 99 -28.84 -5.44 16.04
CA TYR A 99 -27.82 -6.43 16.43
C TYR A 99 -28.27 -7.31 17.60
N ILE A 100 -29.28 -6.89 18.37
CA ILE A 100 -29.91 -7.65 19.46
C ILE A 100 -28.85 -8.29 20.39
N PRO A 101 -28.03 -7.49 21.08
CA PRO A 101 -27.04 -8.02 22.02
C PRO A 101 -27.73 -8.70 23.22
N ASP A 102 -27.04 -9.65 23.87
CA ASP A 102 -27.60 -10.40 25.00
C ASP A 102 -27.79 -9.50 26.24
N ASP A 103 -26.88 -8.54 26.39
CA ASP A 103 -26.83 -7.53 27.45
C ASP A 103 -26.71 -6.14 26.83
N LYS A 104 -26.62 -5.10 27.67
CA LYS A 104 -26.29 -3.75 27.20
C LYS A 104 -25.00 -3.77 26.37
N PRO A 105 -24.95 -3.11 25.19
CA PRO A 105 -23.70 -2.91 24.49
C PRO A 105 -22.75 -2.02 25.29
N PHE A 106 -21.46 -2.15 25.01
CA PHE A 106 -20.40 -1.32 25.56
C PHE A 106 -20.16 -0.11 24.66
N LEU A 107 -20.50 1.10 25.11
CA LEU A 107 -20.18 2.32 24.38
C LEU A 107 -18.74 2.75 24.70
N ILE A 108 -17.87 2.66 23.71
CA ILE A 108 -16.44 2.93 23.83
C ILE A 108 -16.17 4.41 23.52
N ILE A 109 -15.61 5.13 24.49
CA ILE A 109 -15.15 6.51 24.34
C ILE A 109 -13.71 6.65 24.84
N GLY A 110 -13.00 7.67 24.35
CA GLY A 110 -11.73 8.07 24.92
C GLY A 110 -11.91 8.93 26.17
N ASP A 111 -10.88 8.96 27.02
CA ASP A 111 -10.81 9.83 28.19
C ASP A 111 -10.88 11.33 27.84
N ASP A 112 -10.53 11.69 26.60
CA ASP A 112 -10.69 13.00 25.99
C ASP A 112 -12.15 13.47 25.87
N LEU A 113 -13.10 12.54 25.78
CA LEU A 113 -14.54 12.84 25.66
C LEU A 113 -15.30 12.62 26.97
N ALA A 114 -14.69 11.96 27.95
CA ALA A 114 -15.37 11.50 29.15
C ALA A 114 -15.84 12.64 30.07
N ASP A 115 -15.11 13.76 30.12
CA ASP A 115 -15.52 14.94 30.91
C ASP A 115 -16.76 15.64 30.33
N ASP A 116 -16.93 15.57 29.01
CA ASP A 116 -18.07 16.16 28.31
C ASP A 116 -19.27 15.21 28.19
N PHE A 117 -19.10 13.92 28.50
CA PHE A 117 -20.18 12.92 28.42
C PHE A 117 -21.50 13.35 29.09
N PRO A 118 -21.53 13.97 30.29
CA PRO A 118 -22.78 14.43 30.90
C PRO A 118 -23.55 15.44 30.05
N LYS A 119 -22.87 16.19 29.18
CA LYS A 119 -23.46 17.18 28.26
C LYS A 119 -24.00 16.56 26.97
N TRP A 120 -23.77 15.26 26.74
CA TRP A 120 -24.28 14.58 25.55
C TRP A 120 -25.81 14.53 25.58
N ARG A 121 -26.43 14.60 24.40
CA ARG A 121 -27.89 14.56 24.25
C ARG A 121 -28.42 13.25 24.84
N ASP A 122 -29.30 13.39 25.84
CA ASP A 122 -29.90 12.27 26.58
C ASP A 122 -28.85 11.32 27.19
N SER A 123 -27.84 11.88 27.88
CA SER A 123 -26.80 11.10 28.56
C SER A 123 -27.37 10.08 29.58
N ALA A 124 -28.50 10.40 30.22
CA ALA A 124 -29.23 9.46 31.08
C ALA A 124 -29.82 8.28 30.29
N GLY A 125 -30.43 8.52 29.13
CA GLY A 125 -30.87 7.47 28.21
C GLY A 125 -29.70 6.65 27.64
N ILE A 126 -28.54 7.26 27.43
CA ILE A 126 -27.34 6.53 27.02
C ILE A 126 -26.89 5.55 28.11
N LEU A 127 -26.86 5.97 29.38
CA LEU A 127 -26.53 5.10 30.52
C LEU A 127 -27.56 3.98 30.74
N SER A 128 -28.83 4.20 30.36
CA SER A 128 -29.84 3.15 30.41
C SER A 128 -29.68 2.12 29.28
N LEU A 129 -29.16 2.52 28.13
CA LEU A 129 -29.00 1.67 26.94
C LEU A 129 -27.62 1.02 26.80
N ALA A 130 -26.56 1.56 27.39
CA ALA A 130 -25.19 1.08 27.19
C ALA A 130 -24.32 1.20 28.46
N ASP A 131 -23.34 0.32 28.58
CA ASP A 131 -22.26 0.43 29.56
C ASP A 131 -21.11 1.26 29.00
N ILE A 132 -20.74 2.35 29.69
CA ILE A 132 -19.71 3.27 29.20
C ILE A 132 -18.33 2.68 29.46
N VAL A 133 -17.51 2.54 28.42
CA VAL A 133 -16.12 2.12 28.50
C VAL A 133 -15.21 3.30 28.16
N ILE A 134 -14.28 3.62 29.06
CA ILE A 134 -13.35 4.74 28.90
C ILE A 134 -11.95 4.19 28.62
N ALA A 135 -11.44 4.45 27.42
CA ALA A 135 -10.09 4.13 26.98
C ALA A 135 -9.15 5.33 27.12
N ARG A 136 -7.88 5.09 27.44
CA ARG A 136 -6.88 6.17 27.55
C ARG A 136 -6.41 6.61 26.16
N ARG A 137 -6.53 7.90 25.88
CA ARG A 137 -5.91 8.57 24.73
C ARG A 137 -4.77 9.48 25.12
N PHE A 138 -4.67 9.82 26.40
CA PHE A 138 -3.57 10.61 26.95
C PHE A 138 -2.94 9.90 28.14
N ASN A 139 -1.65 10.16 28.38
CA ASN A 139 -0.99 9.73 29.62
C ASN A 139 -1.48 10.60 30.78
N SER A 140 -2.72 10.34 31.21
CA SER A 140 -3.40 11.03 32.29
C SER A 140 -3.47 10.14 33.53
N ALA A 141 -3.45 10.76 34.72
CA ALA A 141 -3.69 10.04 35.96
C ALA A 141 -5.12 9.44 35.94
N LYS A 142 -5.31 8.29 36.61
CA LYS A 142 -6.62 7.65 36.71
C LYS A 142 -7.63 8.63 37.32
N LYS A 143 -8.58 9.09 36.50
CA LYS A 143 -9.64 10.02 36.89
C LYS A 143 -10.91 9.25 37.27
N LYS A 144 -11.68 9.80 38.21
CA LYS A 144 -13.04 9.34 38.52
C LYS A 144 -14.03 10.25 37.80
N TYR A 145 -15.04 9.65 37.18
CA TYR A 145 -16.09 10.36 36.45
C TYR A 145 -17.42 10.30 37.22
N PRO A 146 -18.29 11.32 37.11
CA PRO A 146 -19.54 11.42 37.87
C PRO A 146 -20.68 10.54 37.33
N PHE A 147 -20.35 9.44 36.65
CA PHE A 147 -21.30 8.50 36.06
C PHE A 147 -20.73 7.07 36.05
N PRO A 148 -21.59 6.02 36.04
CA PRO A 148 -21.14 4.63 35.93
C PRO A 148 -20.32 4.41 34.66
N ASN A 149 -19.11 3.87 34.81
CA ASN A 149 -18.21 3.58 33.71
C ASN A 149 -17.24 2.43 34.04
N ILE A 150 -16.68 1.85 32.98
CA ILE A 150 -15.63 0.85 33.02
C ILE A 150 -14.38 1.50 32.44
N SER A 151 -13.44 1.90 33.30
CA SER A 151 -12.14 2.42 32.86
C SER A 151 -11.20 1.26 32.53
N ILE A 152 -10.71 1.21 31.30
CA ILE A 152 -9.68 0.25 30.88
C ILE A 152 -8.29 0.88 30.92
N VAL A 153 -7.30 0.06 31.19
CA VAL A 153 -5.88 0.47 31.17
C VAL A 153 -5.28 -0.03 29.87
N ASN A 154 -4.87 0.90 29.02
CA ASN A 154 -4.19 0.64 27.76
C ASN A 154 -2.99 1.58 27.58
N ASP A 155 -2.03 1.18 26.75
CA ASP A 155 -0.97 2.07 26.30
C ASP A 155 -1.55 3.22 25.48
N VAL A 156 -0.88 4.37 25.50
CA VAL A 156 -1.35 5.55 24.78
C VAL A 156 -0.63 5.65 23.45
N MET A 157 -1.40 5.63 22.35
CA MET A 157 -0.91 6.03 21.04
C MET A 157 -1.22 7.51 20.83
N ASP A 158 -0.20 8.36 20.88
CA ASP A 158 -0.32 9.80 20.65
C ASP A 158 -0.50 10.09 19.15
N ILE A 159 -1.68 9.74 18.65
CA ILE A 159 -2.08 9.88 17.25
C ILE A 159 -3.48 10.50 17.22
N SER A 160 -3.61 11.56 16.44
CA SER A 160 -4.91 12.17 16.13
C SER A 160 -5.09 12.34 14.63
N SER A 161 -6.34 12.26 14.18
CA SER A 161 -6.67 12.55 12.78
C SER A 161 -6.29 13.99 12.39
N HIS A 162 -6.37 14.97 13.30
CA HIS A 162 -5.96 16.35 13.03
C HIS A 162 -4.46 16.43 12.72
N MET A 163 -3.62 15.81 13.55
CA MET A 163 -2.18 15.72 13.33
C MET A 163 -1.86 15.08 11.99
N ILE A 164 -2.54 13.97 11.65
CA ILE A 164 -2.35 13.28 10.37
C ILE A 164 -2.69 14.19 9.18
N ARG A 165 -3.83 14.91 9.23
CA ARG A 165 -4.21 15.84 8.16
C ARG A 165 -3.17 16.95 7.99
N GLN A 166 -2.67 17.52 9.09
CA GLN A 166 -1.61 18.52 9.06
C GLN A 166 -0.33 17.97 8.41
N MET A 167 0.11 16.78 8.82
CA MET A 167 1.30 16.13 8.25
C MET A 167 1.14 15.87 6.74
N ILE A 168 -0.05 15.47 6.29
CA ILE A 168 -0.34 15.27 4.86
C ILE A 168 -0.19 16.58 4.08
N SER A 169 -0.84 17.66 4.55
CA SER A 169 -0.79 18.96 3.88
C SER A 169 0.60 19.60 3.88
N GLU A 170 1.42 19.27 4.87
CA GLU A 170 2.81 19.75 5.00
C GLU A 170 3.82 18.84 4.27
N GLY A 171 3.37 17.77 3.61
CA GLY A 171 4.25 16.82 2.90
C GLY A 171 5.17 16.01 3.83
N LYS A 172 4.84 15.90 5.12
CA LYS A 172 5.58 15.10 6.12
C LYS A 172 5.26 13.61 5.99
N ASP A 173 6.04 12.74 6.66
CA ASP A 173 5.77 11.29 6.65
C ASP A 173 4.68 10.90 7.65
N TRP A 174 3.51 10.50 7.15
CA TRP A 174 2.32 10.16 7.94
C TRP A 174 1.88 8.69 7.79
N LYS A 175 2.50 7.94 6.86
CA LYS A 175 1.99 6.65 6.38
C LYS A 175 2.01 5.56 7.47
N SER A 176 2.96 5.62 8.38
CA SER A 176 3.11 4.65 9.49
C SER A 176 2.06 4.79 10.59
N LEU A 177 1.25 5.85 10.57
CA LEU A 177 0.25 6.14 11.59
C LEU A 177 -1.10 5.45 11.33
N MET A 178 -1.24 4.75 10.21
CA MET A 178 -2.48 4.10 9.78
C MET A 178 -2.19 2.82 8.98
N PRO A 179 -3.19 1.94 8.77
CA PRO A 179 -3.03 0.81 7.85
C PRO A 179 -2.66 1.27 6.44
N SER A 180 -1.80 0.50 5.76
CA SER A 180 -1.31 0.86 4.41
C SER A 180 -2.43 1.01 3.38
N ALA A 181 -3.53 0.27 3.52
CA ALA A 181 -4.70 0.39 2.65
C ALA A 181 -5.43 1.73 2.83
N VAL A 182 -5.46 2.29 4.04
CA VAL A 182 -5.99 3.65 4.29
C VAL A 182 -5.08 4.69 3.63
N ALA A 183 -3.77 4.53 3.79
CA ALA A 183 -2.80 5.40 3.14
C ALA A 183 -2.90 5.36 1.61
N ALA A 184 -3.22 4.20 1.03
CA ALA A 184 -3.51 4.08 -0.40
C ALA A 184 -4.65 4.99 -0.83
N ILE A 185 -5.81 4.87 -0.16
CA ILE A 185 -7.02 5.63 -0.47
C ILE A 185 -6.77 7.13 -0.40
N ILE A 186 -6.08 7.60 0.65
CA ILE A 186 -5.72 9.02 0.81
C ILE A 186 -4.92 9.52 -0.39
N LYS A 187 -3.93 8.75 -0.86
CA LYS A 187 -3.10 9.12 -2.00
C LYS A 187 -3.89 9.14 -3.30
N ASP A 188 -4.60 8.05 -3.59
CA ASP A 188 -5.31 7.88 -4.85
C ASP A 188 -6.41 8.93 -5.03
N LYS A 189 -7.09 9.29 -3.94
CA LYS A 189 -8.14 10.31 -3.93
C LYS A 189 -7.63 11.73 -3.62
N ARG A 190 -6.32 11.90 -3.42
CA ARG A 190 -5.67 13.17 -3.07
C ARG A 190 -6.34 13.89 -1.88
N LEU A 191 -6.74 13.11 -0.88
CA LEU A 191 -7.44 13.64 0.30
C LEU A 191 -6.50 14.51 1.14
N TYR A 192 -7.08 15.46 1.88
CA TYR A 192 -6.38 16.26 2.89
C TYR A 192 -5.25 17.14 2.31
N GLY A 193 -5.37 17.53 1.04
CA GLY A 193 -4.35 18.34 0.37
C GLY A 193 -3.09 17.55 0.00
N TYR A 194 -3.18 16.21 -0.07
CA TYR A 194 -2.08 15.39 -0.56
C TYR A 194 -1.69 15.80 -1.98
N THR A 195 -0.51 16.40 -2.11
CA THR A 195 0.13 16.68 -3.38
C THR A 195 1.35 15.76 -3.50
N GLU A 196 1.44 15.02 -4.60
CA GLU A 196 2.63 14.21 -4.86
C GLU A 196 3.79 15.12 -5.23
N THR A 197 4.87 15.03 -4.47
CA THR A 197 6.19 15.42 -4.95
C THR A 197 6.63 14.37 -5.97
N SER A 198 6.31 14.61 -7.25
CA SER A 198 6.61 13.84 -8.48
C SER A 198 5.41 13.16 -9.15
N SER A 199 5.39 13.25 -10.47
CA SER A 199 4.32 12.90 -11.41
C SER A 199 4.01 11.40 -11.43
N VAL A 200 3.14 10.93 -10.55
CA VAL A 200 2.59 9.58 -10.66
C VAL A 200 1.48 9.63 -11.72
N THR A 201 1.78 9.05 -12.88
CA THR A 201 0.77 8.68 -13.88
C THR A 201 -0.19 7.64 -13.27
N GLU A 202 -1.44 7.52 -13.73
CA GLU A 202 -2.41 6.54 -13.20
C GLU A 202 -1.83 5.11 -13.09
N ASP A 203 -0.91 4.78 -14.00
CA ASP A 203 -0.14 3.53 -14.04
C ASP A 203 0.73 3.27 -12.79
N CYS A 204 1.30 4.31 -12.18
CA CYS A 204 2.22 4.19 -11.04
C CYS A 204 1.52 4.32 -9.67
N SER A 205 0.19 4.19 -9.61
CA SER A 205 -0.55 4.33 -8.34
C SER A 205 -0.15 3.26 -7.30
N TYR A 206 -0.28 3.59 -6.01
CA TYR A 206 0.02 2.64 -4.95
C TYR A 206 -0.93 1.43 -4.97
N ARG A 207 -2.19 1.62 -5.40
CA ARG A 207 -3.14 0.52 -5.69
C ARG A 207 -2.59 -0.45 -6.74
N ALA A 208 -2.02 0.06 -7.83
CA ALA A 208 -1.42 -0.79 -8.86
C ALA A 208 -0.27 -1.62 -8.28
N ILE A 209 0.62 -1.00 -7.50
CA ILE A 209 1.74 -1.69 -6.83
C ILE A 209 1.24 -2.81 -5.92
N LEU A 210 0.25 -2.56 -5.08
CA LEU A 210 -0.31 -3.58 -4.18
C LEU A 210 -0.92 -4.76 -4.95
N ARG A 211 -1.62 -4.50 -6.05
CA ARG A 211 -2.21 -5.54 -6.89
C ARG A 211 -1.12 -6.38 -7.56
N ILE A 212 -0.08 -5.75 -8.10
CA ILE A 212 1.04 -6.42 -8.76
C ILE A 212 1.87 -7.22 -7.75
N GLU A 213 2.15 -6.67 -6.57
CA GLU A 213 2.91 -7.38 -5.52
C GLU A 213 2.13 -8.58 -4.98
N LYS A 214 0.79 -8.47 -4.86
CA LYS A 214 -0.07 -9.60 -4.53
C LYS A 214 0.04 -10.70 -5.58
N GLU A 215 -0.09 -10.34 -6.86
CA GLU A 215 0.06 -11.31 -7.96
C GLU A 215 1.43 -11.99 -7.93
N ALA A 216 2.52 -11.22 -7.81
CA ALA A 216 3.87 -11.76 -7.72
C ALA A 216 4.04 -12.75 -6.56
N ARG A 217 3.38 -12.51 -5.42
CA ARG A 217 3.42 -13.42 -4.27
C ARG A 217 2.64 -14.71 -4.50
N GLU A 218 1.56 -14.64 -5.29
CA GLU A 218 0.69 -15.78 -5.59
C GLU A 218 1.25 -16.65 -6.74
N THR A 219 1.97 -16.04 -7.69
CA THR A 219 2.44 -16.74 -8.90
C THR A 219 3.90 -17.17 -8.87
N LEU A 220 4.74 -16.58 -8.01
CA LEU A 220 6.17 -16.88 -7.93
C LEU A 220 6.49 -17.74 -6.71
N THR A 221 7.55 -18.56 -6.81
CA THR A 221 8.14 -19.17 -5.60
C THR A 221 8.64 -18.09 -4.66
N MET A 222 8.70 -18.40 -3.36
CA MET A 222 9.16 -17.43 -2.34
C MET A 222 10.54 -16.84 -2.66
N GLU A 223 11.51 -17.67 -3.09
CA GLU A 223 12.83 -17.20 -3.51
C GLU A 223 12.75 -16.18 -4.65
N ARG A 224 11.89 -16.44 -5.64
CA ARG A 224 11.70 -15.59 -6.81
C ARG A 224 10.95 -14.30 -6.46
N PHE A 225 9.92 -14.38 -5.62
CA PHE A 225 9.22 -13.22 -5.09
C PHE A 225 10.19 -12.29 -4.32
N LEU A 226 11.05 -12.86 -3.47
CA LEU A 226 12.08 -12.10 -2.75
C LEU A 226 13.08 -11.46 -3.71
N HIS A 227 13.52 -12.18 -4.74
CA HIS A 227 14.35 -11.64 -5.82
C HIS A 227 13.69 -10.45 -6.54
N SER A 228 12.42 -10.58 -6.94
CA SER A 228 11.66 -9.49 -7.57
C SER A 228 11.50 -8.29 -6.65
N ARG A 229 11.22 -8.51 -5.36
CA ARG A 229 11.11 -7.43 -4.37
C ARG A 229 12.45 -6.73 -4.12
N ASN A 230 13.55 -7.46 -4.01
CA ASN A 230 14.88 -6.85 -3.86
C ASN A 230 15.30 -6.08 -5.12
N THR A 231 14.96 -6.60 -6.29
CA THR A 231 15.14 -5.92 -7.58
C THR A 231 14.33 -4.62 -7.61
N ALA A 232 13.06 -4.64 -7.17
CA ALA A 232 12.20 -3.45 -7.06
C ALA A 232 12.80 -2.37 -6.16
N VAL A 233 13.30 -2.76 -4.98
CA VAL A 233 13.92 -1.82 -4.03
C VAL A 233 15.16 -1.18 -4.64
N LEU A 234 16.09 -1.99 -5.18
CA LEU A 234 17.31 -1.47 -5.80
C LEU A 234 17.01 -0.61 -7.03
N ALA A 235 16.02 -1.00 -7.85
CA ALA A 235 15.59 -0.22 -9.00
C ALA A 235 15.08 1.17 -8.58
N GLY A 236 14.24 1.24 -7.54
CA GLY A 236 13.78 2.51 -6.98
C GLY A 236 14.92 3.40 -6.49
N ASP A 237 15.94 2.82 -5.84
CA ASP A 237 17.13 3.54 -5.37
C ASP A 237 17.98 4.07 -6.54
N LEU A 238 18.19 3.25 -7.58
CA LEU A 238 18.91 3.66 -8.79
C LEU A 238 18.14 4.74 -9.55
N CYS A 239 16.81 4.64 -9.65
CA CYS A 239 15.98 5.68 -10.24
C CYS A 239 16.15 7.03 -9.53
N ARG A 240 16.08 7.06 -8.18
CA ARG A 240 16.37 8.29 -7.41
C ARG A 240 17.74 8.87 -7.73
N ARG A 241 18.76 8.01 -7.78
CA ARG A 241 20.14 8.44 -8.05
C ARG A 241 20.29 9.06 -9.44
N PHE A 242 19.59 8.54 -10.44
CA PHE A 242 19.71 8.96 -11.84
C PHE A 242 18.59 9.92 -12.29
N GLY A 243 17.79 10.45 -11.36
CA GLY A 243 16.73 11.42 -11.68
C GLY A 243 15.55 10.84 -12.47
N LEU A 244 15.30 9.53 -12.32
CA LEU A 244 14.13 8.83 -12.89
C LEU A 244 13.04 8.65 -11.83
N ASP A 245 11.82 8.37 -12.26
CA ASP A 245 10.70 8.06 -11.35
C ASP A 245 11.00 6.79 -10.51
N PRO A 246 11.17 6.92 -9.19
CA PRO A 246 11.43 5.77 -8.31
C PRO A 246 10.26 4.79 -8.22
N VAL A 247 9.04 5.27 -8.44
CA VAL A 247 7.83 4.46 -8.38
C VAL A 247 7.74 3.56 -9.61
N ALA A 248 7.99 4.11 -10.81
CA ALA A 248 8.15 3.34 -12.03
C ALA A 248 9.25 2.27 -11.91
N GLY A 249 10.40 2.62 -11.30
CA GLY A 249 11.49 1.70 -10.98
C GLY A 249 11.05 0.53 -10.09
N TYR A 250 10.36 0.82 -9.00
CA TYR A 250 9.84 -0.22 -8.11
C TYR A 250 8.82 -1.11 -8.82
N LEU A 251 7.85 -0.52 -9.53
CA LEU A 251 6.79 -1.25 -10.22
C LEU A 251 7.36 -2.19 -11.29
N ALA A 252 8.25 -1.70 -12.15
CA ALA A 252 8.91 -2.54 -13.15
C ALA A 252 9.76 -3.64 -12.49
N GLY A 253 10.45 -3.33 -11.39
CA GLY A 253 11.26 -4.29 -10.66
C GLY A 253 10.45 -5.40 -9.96
N ILE A 254 9.29 -5.11 -9.38
CA ILE A 254 8.44 -6.17 -8.79
C ILE A 254 7.77 -7.01 -9.87
N ALA A 255 7.52 -6.41 -11.04
CA ALA A 255 6.81 -7.05 -12.15
C ALA A 255 7.70 -7.89 -13.08
N HIS A 256 9.02 -7.64 -13.14
CA HIS A 256 9.88 -8.15 -14.22
C HIS A 256 9.82 -9.68 -14.42
N ASP A 257 9.69 -10.43 -13.33
CA ASP A 257 9.71 -11.88 -13.31
C ASP A 257 8.30 -12.50 -13.14
N LEU A 258 7.20 -11.72 -13.21
CA LEU A 258 5.82 -12.19 -12.96
C LEU A 258 5.44 -13.44 -13.74
N CYS A 259 5.90 -13.55 -14.98
CA CYS A 259 5.60 -14.66 -15.87
C CYS A 259 6.65 -15.77 -15.84
N LYS A 260 7.63 -15.73 -14.93
CA LYS A 260 8.77 -16.67 -14.90
C LYS A 260 8.37 -18.13 -14.70
N GLN A 261 7.24 -18.37 -14.03
CA GLN A 261 6.73 -19.71 -13.71
C GLN A 261 5.60 -20.17 -14.61
N LEU A 262 5.22 -19.36 -15.62
CA LEU A 262 4.26 -19.80 -16.61
C LEU A 262 4.84 -20.91 -17.47
N ASP A 263 4.02 -21.90 -17.81
CA ASP A 263 4.42 -22.91 -18.77
C ASP A 263 4.62 -22.28 -20.17
N PRO A 264 5.48 -22.87 -21.03
CA PRO A 264 5.79 -22.33 -22.35
C PRO A 264 4.57 -22.04 -23.23
N LYS A 265 3.52 -22.86 -23.14
CA LYS A 265 2.33 -22.71 -23.99
C LYS A 265 1.55 -21.45 -23.61
N ASN A 266 1.35 -21.21 -22.31
CA ASN A 266 0.69 -19.99 -21.84
C ASN A 266 1.55 -18.75 -22.05
N MET A 267 2.88 -18.85 -21.89
CA MET A 267 3.80 -17.75 -22.18
C MET A 267 3.74 -17.33 -23.66
N LEU A 268 3.77 -18.30 -24.58
CA LEU A 268 3.61 -18.06 -26.02
C LEU A 268 2.25 -17.46 -26.37
N LYS A 269 1.18 -17.84 -25.65
CA LYS A 269 -0.15 -17.27 -25.86
C LYS A 269 -0.20 -15.79 -25.47
N LEU A 270 0.42 -15.41 -24.35
CA LEU A 270 0.51 -14.01 -23.92
C LEU A 270 1.34 -13.19 -24.91
N VAL A 271 2.54 -13.68 -25.27
CA VAL A 271 3.43 -12.90 -26.14
C VAL A 271 2.83 -12.63 -27.52
N LYS A 272 1.92 -13.45 -28.03
CA LYS A 272 1.23 -13.17 -29.30
C LYS A 272 0.48 -11.84 -29.34
N SER A 273 0.02 -11.30 -28.20
CA SER A 273 -0.65 -10.00 -28.17
C SER A 273 0.33 -8.81 -28.17
N ASP A 274 1.64 -9.04 -28.03
CA ASP A 274 2.65 -7.98 -28.09
C ASP A 274 3.03 -7.55 -29.52
N GLY A 275 2.53 -8.26 -30.53
CA GLY A 275 2.69 -7.94 -31.95
C GLY A 275 4.11 -8.10 -32.50
N ARG A 276 5.05 -8.69 -31.74
CA ARG A 276 6.43 -8.92 -32.17
C ARG A 276 6.68 -10.38 -32.50
N ASP A 277 7.54 -10.62 -33.48
CA ASP A 277 7.95 -11.97 -33.85
C ASP A 277 8.69 -12.69 -32.70
N ILE A 278 8.66 -14.02 -32.78
CA ILE A 278 9.37 -14.90 -31.85
C ILE A 278 10.60 -15.43 -32.59
N SER A 279 11.78 -15.04 -32.12
CA SER A 279 13.08 -15.46 -32.67
C SER A 279 13.27 -16.98 -32.56
N SER A 280 14.20 -17.53 -33.35
CA SER A 280 14.60 -18.93 -33.25
C SER A 280 15.04 -19.29 -31.82
N LEU A 281 15.85 -18.43 -31.21
CA LEU A 281 16.34 -18.61 -29.84
C LEU A 281 15.19 -18.63 -28.80
N GLU A 282 14.18 -17.78 -28.95
CA GLU A 282 13.01 -17.78 -28.07
C GLU A 282 12.12 -19.01 -28.28
N LYS A 283 12.06 -19.58 -29.49
CA LYS A 283 11.38 -20.85 -29.75
C LYS A 283 12.09 -22.01 -29.06
N ASP A 284 13.42 -22.03 -29.13
CA ASP A 284 14.25 -23.08 -28.51
C ASP A 284 14.32 -22.93 -26.99
N ARG A 285 14.25 -21.69 -26.49
CA ARG A 285 14.26 -21.35 -25.06
C ARG A 285 13.07 -20.45 -24.69
N PRO A 286 11.84 -20.99 -24.61
CA PRO A 286 10.63 -20.21 -24.33
C PRO A 286 10.71 -19.41 -23.03
N ASN A 287 11.47 -19.88 -22.05
CA ASN A 287 11.68 -19.16 -20.80
C ASN A 287 12.33 -17.78 -20.97
N LEU A 288 12.87 -17.41 -22.13
CA LEU A 288 13.34 -16.04 -22.40
C LEU A 288 12.18 -15.05 -22.58
N LEU A 289 10.99 -15.55 -22.92
CA LEU A 289 9.81 -14.74 -23.22
C LEU A 289 9.09 -14.18 -21.98
N HIS A 290 9.46 -14.59 -20.76
CA HIS A 290 8.74 -14.18 -19.54
C HIS A 290 8.71 -12.66 -19.35
N GLY A 291 9.77 -11.92 -19.71
CA GLY A 291 9.76 -10.46 -19.65
C GLY A 291 8.69 -9.86 -20.57
N ARG A 292 8.64 -10.32 -21.83
CA ARG A 292 7.62 -9.91 -22.81
C ARG A 292 6.22 -10.27 -22.33
N ALA A 293 6.03 -11.49 -21.84
CA ALA A 293 4.75 -11.95 -21.29
C ALA A 293 4.31 -11.12 -20.07
N ALA A 294 5.24 -10.74 -19.19
CA ALA A 294 4.96 -9.91 -18.03
C ALA A 294 4.51 -8.49 -18.44
N ALA A 295 5.14 -7.91 -19.46
CA ALA A 295 4.70 -6.62 -20.01
C ALA A 295 3.27 -6.68 -20.56
N VAL A 296 2.93 -7.73 -21.32
CA VAL A 296 1.55 -7.96 -21.79
C VAL A 296 0.57 -8.08 -20.62
N LEU A 297 0.93 -8.88 -19.60
CA LEU A 297 0.09 -9.08 -18.42
C LEU A 297 -0.17 -7.78 -17.66
N LEU A 298 0.84 -6.90 -17.54
CA LEU A 298 0.71 -5.58 -16.93
C LEU A 298 -0.34 -4.73 -17.66
N THR A 299 -0.31 -4.71 -18.99
CA THR A 299 -1.30 -3.97 -19.78
C THR A 299 -2.70 -4.58 -19.66
N GLU A 300 -2.85 -5.88 -19.89
CA GLU A 300 -4.17 -6.52 -19.98
C GLU A 300 -4.89 -6.64 -18.62
N ARG A 301 -4.16 -6.87 -17.53
CA ARG A 301 -4.76 -7.19 -16.21
C ARG A 301 -4.63 -6.06 -15.18
N PHE A 302 -3.58 -5.25 -15.29
CA PHE A 302 -3.30 -4.17 -14.35
C PHE A 302 -3.51 -2.79 -14.95
N SER A 303 -3.88 -2.71 -16.24
CA SER A 303 -4.14 -1.45 -16.97
C SER A 303 -2.95 -0.50 -16.94
N ILE A 304 -1.73 -1.06 -17.03
CA ILE A 304 -0.48 -0.29 -17.09
C ILE A 304 -0.17 0.03 -18.56
N HIS A 305 -0.09 1.32 -18.89
CA HIS A 305 0.14 1.81 -20.24
C HIS A 305 1.46 2.57 -20.43
N ASN A 306 2.20 2.83 -19.35
CA ASN A 306 3.48 3.52 -19.36
C ASN A 306 4.51 2.73 -20.17
N LYS A 307 4.91 3.29 -21.32
CA LYS A 307 5.80 2.64 -22.27
C LYS A 307 7.18 2.32 -21.69
N ASP A 308 7.72 3.20 -20.84
CA ASP A 308 9.05 2.99 -20.24
C ASP A 308 9.03 1.79 -19.28
N ILE A 309 7.94 1.63 -18.51
CA ILE A 309 7.76 0.48 -17.61
C ILE A 309 7.63 -0.81 -18.43
N LEU A 310 6.79 -0.81 -19.45
CA LEU A 310 6.54 -1.98 -20.29
C LEU A 310 7.81 -2.39 -21.05
N GLU A 311 8.57 -1.44 -21.59
CA GLU A 311 9.88 -1.70 -22.20
C GLU A 311 10.87 -2.29 -21.18
N ALA A 312 10.98 -1.67 -20.00
CA ALA A 312 11.91 -2.10 -18.97
C ALA A 312 11.64 -3.53 -18.49
N VAL A 313 10.37 -3.91 -18.35
CA VAL A 313 9.95 -5.27 -18.03
C VAL A 313 10.21 -6.23 -19.19
N ALA A 314 9.87 -5.83 -20.43
CA ALA A 314 10.02 -6.67 -21.61
C ALA A 314 11.48 -7.04 -21.93
N CYS A 315 12.39 -6.07 -21.80
CA CYS A 315 13.78 -6.19 -22.25
C CYS A 315 14.76 -6.58 -21.15
N HIS A 316 14.31 -6.82 -19.91
CA HIS A 316 15.21 -7.04 -18.78
C HIS A 316 16.12 -8.27 -18.93
N THR A 317 15.76 -9.25 -19.77
CA THR A 317 16.49 -10.53 -19.90
C THR A 317 17.67 -10.42 -20.85
N SER A 318 17.40 -10.05 -22.10
CA SER A 318 18.34 -9.96 -23.22
C SER A 318 18.99 -8.59 -23.36
N GLY A 319 18.39 -7.55 -22.77
CA GLY A 319 18.68 -6.17 -23.11
C GLY A 319 18.18 -5.82 -24.51
N SER A 320 18.27 -4.54 -24.86
CA SER A 320 18.10 -4.04 -26.23
C SER A 320 19.18 -3.00 -26.53
N GLU A 321 19.47 -2.79 -27.81
CA GLU A 321 20.48 -1.83 -28.26
C GLU A 321 20.12 -0.38 -27.84
N ASP A 322 18.83 -0.07 -27.83
CA ASP A 322 18.27 1.26 -27.55
C ASP A 322 17.56 1.35 -26.20
N MET A 323 17.98 0.57 -25.20
CA MET A 323 17.32 0.57 -23.89
C MET A 323 17.14 1.98 -23.33
N GLY A 324 15.88 2.33 -23.03
CA GLY A 324 15.57 3.52 -22.26
C GLY A 324 16.24 3.52 -20.88
N PRO A 325 16.40 4.68 -20.22
CA PRO A 325 17.05 4.77 -18.91
C PRO A 325 16.45 3.82 -17.84
N LEU A 326 15.13 3.65 -17.83
CA LEU A 326 14.45 2.74 -16.91
C LEU A 326 14.77 1.27 -17.22
N ALA A 327 14.80 0.89 -18.50
CA ALA A 327 15.18 -0.46 -18.91
C ALA A 327 16.60 -0.82 -18.48
N LYS A 328 17.55 0.13 -18.60
CA LYS A 328 18.92 -0.03 -18.07
C LYS A 328 18.92 -0.25 -16.56
N VAL A 329 18.13 0.53 -15.80
CA VAL A 329 18.00 0.37 -14.35
C VAL A 329 17.48 -1.01 -13.98
N ILE A 330 16.41 -1.50 -14.62
CA ILE A 330 15.85 -2.83 -14.34
C ILE A 330 16.83 -3.94 -14.72
N TYR A 331 17.50 -3.81 -15.87
CA TYR A 331 18.54 -4.75 -16.28
C TYR A 331 19.65 -4.83 -15.21
N ILE A 332 20.16 -3.69 -14.74
CA ILE A 332 21.20 -3.65 -13.69
C ILE A 332 20.68 -4.24 -12.39
N ALA A 333 19.51 -3.82 -11.93
CA ALA A 333 18.96 -4.21 -10.63
C ALA A 333 18.75 -5.73 -10.53
N ASP A 334 18.20 -6.39 -11.55
CA ASP A 334 17.98 -7.85 -11.56
C ASP A 334 19.29 -8.65 -11.38
N LYS A 335 20.42 -8.15 -11.88
CA LYS A 335 21.72 -8.84 -11.80
C LYS A 335 22.55 -8.42 -10.59
N THR A 336 22.13 -7.39 -9.86
CA THR A 336 22.95 -6.77 -8.81
C THR A 336 22.23 -6.53 -7.49
N GLU A 337 20.96 -6.94 -7.37
CA GLU A 337 20.22 -6.91 -6.11
C GLU A 337 20.93 -7.70 -5.00
N VAL A 338 20.53 -7.45 -3.76
CA VAL A 338 21.26 -7.85 -2.55
C VAL A 338 21.52 -9.36 -2.43
N SER A 339 20.63 -10.21 -2.97
CA SER A 339 20.79 -11.66 -2.95
C SER A 339 21.74 -12.20 -4.02
N ARG A 340 22.10 -11.39 -5.03
CA ARG A 340 23.11 -11.75 -6.03
C ARG A 340 24.52 -11.65 -5.44
N ASN A 341 25.31 -12.69 -5.69
CA ASN A 341 26.74 -12.64 -5.44
C ASN A 341 27.44 -11.80 -6.52
N ILE A 342 27.66 -10.53 -6.22
CA ILE A 342 28.36 -9.58 -7.10
C ILE A 342 29.75 -9.22 -6.59
N ASP A 343 30.60 -8.85 -7.54
CA ASP A 343 31.96 -8.39 -7.25
C ASP A 343 31.91 -7.10 -6.40
N PRO A 344 32.69 -6.98 -5.31
CA PRO A 344 32.83 -5.75 -4.55
C PRO A 344 33.09 -4.50 -5.40
N ALA A 345 33.85 -4.62 -6.51
CA ALA A 345 34.10 -3.52 -7.43
C ALA A 345 32.81 -3.05 -8.11
N LEU A 346 31.99 -3.98 -8.61
CA LEU A 346 30.68 -3.65 -9.19
C LEU A 346 29.75 -3.03 -8.14
N ARG A 347 29.78 -3.53 -6.89
CA ARG A 347 28.98 -2.96 -5.79
C ARG A 347 29.40 -1.53 -5.44
N LYS A 348 30.67 -1.19 -5.61
CA LYS A 348 31.17 0.19 -5.50
C LYS A 348 30.66 1.04 -6.67
N MET A 349 30.74 0.52 -7.90
CA MET A 349 30.27 1.21 -9.11
C MET A 349 28.80 1.61 -9.03
N LEU A 350 27.93 0.77 -8.46
CA LEU A 350 26.51 1.10 -8.25
C LEU A 350 26.27 2.44 -7.53
N ARG A 351 27.24 2.89 -6.71
CA ARG A 351 27.17 4.14 -5.95
C ARG A 351 27.93 5.29 -6.60
N THR A 352 28.95 5.01 -7.41
CA THR A 352 29.92 6.03 -7.85
C THR A 352 29.94 6.27 -9.36
N ALA A 353 29.59 5.28 -10.19
CA ALA A 353 29.69 5.36 -11.65
C ALA A 353 28.36 5.80 -12.28
N ASP A 354 28.40 6.36 -13.49
CA ASP A 354 27.19 6.68 -14.26
C ASP A 354 26.44 5.41 -14.72
N LEU A 355 25.21 5.59 -15.20
CA LEU A 355 24.30 4.49 -15.54
C LEU A 355 24.85 3.59 -16.65
N ASP A 356 25.47 4.17 -17.67
CA ASP A 356 25.97 3.44 -18.84
C ASP A 356 27.24 2.64 -18.48
N SER A 357 28.13 3.21 -17.67
CA SER A 357 29.30 2.51 -17.13
C SER A 357 28.92 1.30 -16.28
N ILE A 358 27.88 1.42 -15.45
CA ILE A 358 27.38 0.30 -14.65
C ILE A 358 26.79 -0.76 -15.57
N LEU A 359 25.92 -0.36 -16.51
CA LEU A 359 25.32 -1.28 -17.48
C LEU A 359 26.40 -2.08 -18.22
N PHE A 360 27.46 -1.40 -18.68
CA PHE A 360 28.54 -2.04 -19.42
C PHE A 360 29.22 -3.14 -18.60
N ALA A 361 29.53 -2.85 -17.33
CA ALA A 361 30.13 -3.80 -16.42
C ALA A 361 29.21 -5.02 -16.18
N VAL A 362 27.90 -4.79 -16.05
CA VAL A 362 26.92 -5.88 -15.87
C VAL A 362 26.80 -6.72 -17.15
N VAL A 363 26.66 -6.11 -18.33
CA VAL A 363 26.55 -6.81 -19.62
C VAL A 363 27.79 -7.65 -19.88
N LYS A 364 29.00 -7.09 -19.71
CA LYS A 364 30.27 -7.81 -19.87
C LYS A 364 30.31 -9.05 -18.99
N LYS A 365 29.90 -8.94 -17.72
CA LYS A 365 29.85 -10.07 -16.78
C LYS A 365 28.81 -11.11 -17.18
N THR A 366 27.64 -10.69 -17.66
CA THR A 366 26.59 -11.60 -18.16
C THR A 366 27.09 -12.41 -19.35
N ILE A 367 27.74 -11.77 -20.31
CA ILE A 367 28.30 -12.42 -21.50
C ILE A 367 29.39 -13.43 -21.11
N SER A 368 30.35 -13.03 -20.27
CA SER A 368 31.39 -13.95 -19.79
C SER A 368 30.80 -15.18 -19.09
N LYS A 369 29.70 -15.00 -18.34
CA LYS A 369 28.99 -16.10 -17.69
C LYS A 369 28.28 -17.02 -18.68
N LEU A 370 27.65 -16.48 -19.72
CA LEU A 370 26.98 -17.27 -20.76
C LEU A 370 27.99 -18.05 -21.60
N GLN A 371 29.10 -17.42 -21.99
CA GLN A 371 30.21 -18.07 -22.70
C GLN A 371 30.83 -19.19 -21.86
N SER A 372 31.03 -18.99 -20.55
CA SER A 372 31.55 -20.05 -19.66
C SER A 372 30.62 -21.27 -19.52
N LYS A 373 29.35 -21.12 -19.93
CA LYS A 373 28.33 -22.17 -19.89
C LYS A 373 27.97 -22.72 -21.28
N GLU A 374 28.71 -22.31 -22.32
CA GLU A 374 28.45 -22.69 -23.73
C GLU A 374 27.00 -22.41 -24.17
N LEU A 375 26.40 -21.32 -23.67
CA LEU A 375 25.06 -20.90 -24.05
C LEU A 375 25.11 -19.81 -25.13
N ASP A 376 24.24 -19.94 -26.13
CA ASP A 376 24.10 -18.94 -27.19
C ASP A 376 23.65 -17.58 -26.64
N LEU A 377 24.23 -16.51 -27.20
CA LEU A 377 23.88 -15.13 -26.93
C LEU A 377 22.74 -14.71 -27.85
N SER A 378 21.78 -13.92 -27.35
CA SER A 378 20.80 -13.30 -28.23
C SER A 378 21.47 -12.24 -29.11
N GLU A 379 20.94 -12.05 -30.32
CA GLU A 379 21.40 -10.98 -31.22
C GLU A 379 21.37 -9.61 -30.53
N ASP A 380 20.35 -9.34 -29.73
CA ASP A 380 20.21 -8.08 -28.98
C ASP A 380 21.34 -7.87 -27.97
N THR A 381 21.79 -8.93 -27.27
CA THR A 381 22.91 -8.83 -26.33
C THR A 381 24.23 -8.55 -27.05
N LEU A 382 24.41 -9.11 -28.26
CA LEU A 382 25.60 -8.87 -29.08
C LEU A 382 25.63 -7.42 -29.60
N LYS A 383 24.51 -6.94 -30.17
CA LYS A 383 24.37 -5.55 -30.64
C LYS A 383 24.57 -4.53 -29.51
N LEU A 384 24.00 -4.82 -28.33
CA LEU A 384 24.22 -4.01 -27.14
C LEU A 384 25.71 -3.92 -26.78
N LEU A 385 26.46 -5.03 -26.83
CA LEU A 385 27.89 -5.02 -26.54
C LEU A 385 28.69 -4.19 -27.57
N GLU A 386 28.39 -4.34 -28.87
CA GLU A 386 29.07 -3.62 -29.94
C GLU A 386 28.90 -2.11 -29.78
N ARG A 387 27.66 -1.64 -29.63
CA ARG A 387 27.36 -0.22 -29.43
C ARG A 387 28.00 0.37 -28.18
N MET A 388 28.10 -0.41 -27.11
CA MET A 388 28.77 0.03 -25.89
C MET A 388 30.29 0.11 -26.01
N LYS A 389 30.91 -0.67 -26.92
CA LYS A 389 32.33 -0.53 -27.23
C LYS A 389 32.59 0.76 -28.00
N GLU A 390 31.75 1.06 -29.00
CA GLU A 390 31.87 2.26 -29.83
C GLU A 390 31.74 3.58 -29.03
N ARG A 391 30.95 3.59 -27.95
CA ARG A 391 30.80 4.77 -27.07
C ARG A 391 31.94 4.96 -26.05
N ASN A 392 32.74 3.92 -25.80
CA ASN A 392 33.84 3.94 -24.81
C ASN A 392 35.22 4.03 -25.46
N SER A 393 35.30 3.92 -26.79
CA SER A 393 36.45 4.28 -27.63
C SER A 393 36.37 5.74 -28.04
#